data_AF-A0A379TML7-F1
#
_entry.id   AF-A0A379TML7-F1
#
_cell.length_a   1.000
_cell.length_b   1.000
_cell.length_c   1.000
_cell.angle_alpha   90.00
_cell.angle_beta   90.00
_cell.angle_gamma   90.00
#
_symmetry.space_group_name_H-M   'P 1'
#
loop_
_entity.id
_entity.type
_entity.pdbx_description
1 polymer ?
#
loop_
_entity_poly.entity_id
_entity_poly.type
_entity_poly.pdbx_seq_one_letter_code
_entity_poly.pdbx_strand_id
1 'polypeptide(L)' 'MDPSPIPKFDNPKMDRMPALQLFGAGREKRIYAVPPYTRVESLDFDDHPFRVQSWDEPCAICGSTHSYLG' A
#
# COMPACT_ATOMS: atom_id res chain seq x y z
N MET A 1 -10.63 -5.39 -2.74
CA MET A 1 -9.48 -6.27 -3.05
C MET A 1 -8.65 -6.38 -1.78
N ASP A 2 -8.05 -7.54 -1.53
CA ASP A 2 -7.07 -7.70 -0.45
C ASP A 2 -5.69 -7.48 -1.07
N PRO A 3 -5.08 -6.27 -0.96
CA PRO A 3 -3.67 -6.17 -1.26
C PRO A 3 -2.98 -7.14 -0.30
N SER A 4 -2.07 -7.99 -0.79
CA SER A 4 -1.24 -8.88 0.06
C SER A 4 -0.69 -8.12 1.29
N PRO A 5 -0.15 -8.73 2.36
CA PRO A 5 0.06 -8.05 3.65
C PRO A 5 1.12 -6.93 3.61
N ILE A 6 0.79 -5.85 2.92
CA ILE A 6 1.51 -4.60 2.76
C ILE A 6 0.94 -3.65 3.82
N PRO A 7 1.79 -2.83 4.42
CA PRO A 7 1.30 -1.83 5.36
C PRO A 7 0.37 -0.84 4.63
N LYS A 8 -0.61 -0.30 5.36
CA LYS A 8 -1.51 0.77 4.86
C LYS A 8 -0.74 1.95 4.24
N PHE A 9 0.46 2.22 4.73
CA PHE A 9 1.42 3.17 4.18
C PHE A 9 1.67 3.01 2.68
N ASP A 10 1.64 1.78 2.16
CA ASP A 10 1.95 1.49 0.76
C ASP A 10 0.73 1.54 -0.17
N ASN A 11 -0.50 1.52 0.35
CA ASN A 11 -1.71 1.54 -0.47
C ASN A 11 -1.76 2.71 -1.48
N PRO A 12 -1.40 3.96 -1.12
CA PRO A 12 -1.42 5.07 -2.08
C PRO A 12 -0.47 4.87 -3.26
N LYS A 13 0.57 4.04 -3.12
CA LYS A 13 1.53 3.76 -4.21
C LYS A 13 0.91 2.90 -5.31
N MET A 14 -0.20 2.21 -5.03
CA MET A 14 -0.86 1.33 -6.00
C MET A 14 -1.76 2.09 -6.98
N ASP A 15 -2.26 3.27 -6.60
CA ASP A 15 -3.14 4.07 -7.46
C ASP A 15 -2.40 4.56 -8.69
N ARG A 16 -2.95 4.25 -9.87
CA ARG A 16 -2.40 4.63 -11.17
C ARG A 16 -0.92 4.27 -11.37
N MET A 17 -0.44 3.23 -10.70
CA MET A 17 0.94 2.76 -10.85
C MET A 17 1.22 2.31 -12.29
N PRO A 18 2.37 2.67 -12.90
CA PRO A 18 2.71 2.29 -14.27
C PRO A 18 3.12 0.81 -14.41
N ALA A 19 3.51 0.16 -13.32
CA ALA A 19 3.86 -1.25 -13.29
C ALA A 19 2.62 -2.16 -13.19
N LEU A 20 2.69 -3.35 -13.78
CA LEU A 20 1.71 -4.42 -13.58
C LEU A 20 1.90 -5.02 -12.18
N GLN A 21 0.82 -5.08 -11.39
CA GLN A 21 0.84 -5.68 -10.05
C GLN A 21 0.14 -7.05 -10.09
N LEU A 22 0.80 -8.09 -9.58
CA LEU A 22 0.27 -9.46 -9.52
C LEU A 22 0.25 -9.95 -8.08
N PHE A 23 -0.87 -10.53 -7.66
CA PHE A 23 -1.08 -11.04 -6.31
C PHE A 23 -1.43 -12.53 -6.35
N GLY A 24 -0.65 -13.36 -5.67
CA GLY A 24 -0.86 -14.80 -5.58
C GLY A 24 -1.17 -15.24 -4.15
N ALA A 25 -2.28 -15.95 -3.97
CA ALA A 25 -2.67 -16.59 -2.71
C ALA A 25 -2.58 -18.11 -2.89
N GLY A 26 -1.40 -18.67 -2.62
CA GLY A 26 -1.05 -20.05 -2.98
C GLY A 26 -1.89 -21.11 -2.27
N ARG A 27 -2.14 -20.93 -0.96
CA ARG A 27 -2.98 -21.85 -0.18
C ARG A 27 -4.44 -21.82 -0.66
N GLU A 28 -4.93 -20.63 -1.00
CA GLU A 28 -6.29 -20.37 -1.46
C GLU A 28 -6.47 -20.68 -2.95
N LYS A 29 -5.39 -20.96 -3.69
CA LYS A 29 -5.34 -21.21 -5.14
C LYS A 29 -5.96 -20.07 -5.96
N ARG A 30 -5.62 -18.81 -5.62
CA ARG A 30 -6.14 -17.62 -6.32
C ARG A 30 -5.02 -16.72 -6.83
N ILE A 31 -5.28 -16.09 -7.97
CA ILE A 31 -4.42 -15.08 -8.58
C ILE A 31 -5.28 -13.86 -8.92
N TYR A 32 -4.76 -12.67 -8.60
CA TYR A 32 -5.37 -11.39 -8.93
C TYR A 32 -4.33 -10.46 -9.55
N ALA A 33 -4.79 -9.44 -10.27
CA ALA A 33 -3.92 -8.44 -10.87
C ALA A 33 -4.54 -7.05 -10.77
N VAL A 34 -3.67 -6.04 -10.70
CA VAL A 34 -4.01 -4.64 -10.95
C VAL A 34 -3.21 -4.19 -12.17
N PRO A 35 -3.87 -3.94 -13.32
CA PRO A 35 -3.20 -3.44 -14.52
C PRO A 35 -2.55 -2.07 -14.29
N PRO A 36 -1.57 -1.68 -15.14
CA PRO A 36 -1.03 -0.33 -15.14
C PRO A 36 -2.11 0.74 -15.21
N TYR A 37 -1.89 1.86 -14.50
CA TYR A 37 -2.76 3.03 -14.47
C TYR A 37 -4.21 2.77 -13.99
N THR A 38 -4.44 1.65 -13.30
CA THR A 38 -5.75 1.33 -12.72
C THR A 38 -5.99 2.20 -11.48
N ARG A 39 -7.23 2.67 -11.32
CA ARG A 39 -7.66 3.38 -10.11
C ARG A 39 -7.70 2.41 -8.93
N VAL A 40 -6.97 2.73 -7.86
CA VAL A 40 -6.95 1.96 -6.60
C VAL A 40 -7.19 2.91 -5.45
N GLU A 41 -8.29 2.70 -4.73
CA GLU A 41 -8.66 3.53 -3.58
C GLU A 41 -8.82 2.65 -2.35
N SER A 42 -8.25 3.12 -1.24
CA SER A 42 -8.46 2.47 0.05
C SER A 42 -9.85 2.83 0.57
N LEU A 43 -10.50 1.87 1.22
CA LEU A 43 -11.78 2.13 1.86
C LEU A 43 -11.58 3.07 3.06
N ASP A 44 -12.28 4.19 3.04
CA ASP A 44 -12.42 5.14 4.13
C ASP A 44 -13.85 5.72 4.14
N PHE A 45 -14.11 6.63 5.07
CA PHE A 45 -15.38 7.33 5.21
C PHE A 45 -15.12 8.83 5.32
N ASP A 46 -16.10 9.65 4.93
CA ASP A 46 -15.96 11.11 4.95
C ASP A 46 -15.63 11.66 6.36
N ASP A 47 -16.12 11.00 7.41
CA ASP A 47 -15.86 11.34 8.81
C ASP A 47 -14.61 10.63 9.39
N HIS A 48 -14.06 9.63 8.67
CA HIS A 48 -12.89 8.85 9.06
C HIS A 48 -11.98 8.63 7.83
N PRO A 49 -11.27 9.66 7.37
CA PRO A 49 -10.45 9.58 6.16
C PRO A 49 -9.28 8.62 6.36
N PHE A 50 -8.80 8.05 5.25
CA PHE A 50 -7.65 7.15 5.25
C PHE A 50 -6.39 7.85 5.81
N ARG A 51 -5.72 7.20 6.76
CA ARG A 51 -4.45 7.68 7.35
C ARG A 51 -3.38 6.61 7.26
N VAL A 52 -2.18 7.03 6.88
CA VAL A 52 -0.96 6.21 6.89
C VAL A 52 -0.24 6.33 8.23
N GLN A 53 0.63 5.36 8.52
CA GLN A 53 1.49 5.38 9.69
C GLN A 53 2.47 6.57 9.65
N SER A 54 2.78 7.11 10.82
CA SER A 54 3.78 8.16 11.05
C SER A 54 4.60 7.84 12.30
N TRP A 55 5.83 8.34 12.35
CA TRP A 55 6.75 8.20 13.48
C TRP A 55 7.29 9.57 13.85
N ASP A 56 7.56 9.77 15.15
CA ASP A 56 8.20 10.99 15.64
C ASP A 56 9.69 11.03 15.26
N GLU A 57 10.32 9.87 15.12
CA GLU A 57 11.75 9.72 14.85
C GLU A 57 12.03 9.46 13.35
N PRO A 58 13.12 10.04 12.79
CA PRO A 58 13.60 9.69 11.45
C PRO A 58 14.34 8.33 11.46
N CYS A 59 14.60 7.79 10.27
CA CYS A 59 15.46 6.61 10.12
C CYS A 59 16.85 6.84 10.77
N ALA A 60 17.25 5.97 11.70
CA ALA A 60 18.51 6.10 12.44
C ALA A 60 19.78 5.97 11.57
N ILE A 61 19.66 5.50 10.33
CA ILE A 61 20.80 5.29 9.42
C ILE A 61 20.95 6.44 8.43
N CYS A 62 19.85 6.84 7.77
CA CYS A 62 19.89 7.81 6.68
C CYS A 62 19.11 9.11 6.97
N GLY A 63 18.44 9.21 8.11
CA GLY A 63 17.64 10.38 8.48
C GLY A 63 16.31 10.52 7.73
N SER A 64 15.89 9.52 6.94
CA SER A 64 14.64 9.58 6.19
C SER A 64 13.41 9.71 7.10
N THR A 65 12.56 10.70 6.80
CA THR A 65 11.24 10.92 7.42
C THR A 65 10.07 10.46 6.54
N HIS A 66 10.37 9.82 5.41
CA HIS A 66 9.38 9.42 4.39
C HIS A 66 9.36 7.92 4.13
N SER A 67 10.14 7.16 4.90
CA SER A 67 10.19 5.71 4.81
C SER A 67 9.30 5.09 5.88
N TYR A 68 8.67 3.97 5.55
CA TYR A 68 8.03 3.14 6.58
C TYR A 68 9.12 2.64 7.54
N LEU A 69 8.94 2.85 8.85
CA LEU A 69 9.86 2.34 9.88
C LEU A 69 9.24 1.09 10.51
N GLY A 70 9.97 -0.03 10.43
CA GLY A 70 9.56 -1.35 10.92
C GLY A 70 10.37 -1.82 12.11
#